data_AF-A0AAE2EKA5-F1
#
_entry.id   AF-A0AAE2EKA5-F1
#
_cell.length_a   1.000
_cell.length_b   1.000
_cell.length_c   1.000
_cell.angle_alpha   90.00
_cell.angle_beta   90.00
_cell.angle_gamma   90.00
#
_symmetry.space_group_name_H-M   'P 1'
#
loop_
_entity.id
_entity.type
_entity.pdbx_description
1 polymer ?
#
loop_
_entity_poly.entity_id
_entity_poly.type
_entity_poly.pdbx_seq_one_letter_code
_entity_poly.pdbx_strand_id
1 'polypeptide(L)'
;MATRLQTALTEVGTHTTGNLNSLKIKTLAHGAKVSGSDIDNFMLVELGFDEEGNRIAKKLSDKKHRAYLIAAPEVRYLGESLTDFYNAKGEHARIVILEPGYTRFDVSAFSLNEGVKEVKRGQVAHFDIKTEKYILSDPASPHADFADSSAKFLVVNSEDDLQYTMGQKLVRLEVITGSETGLVPGTSVETQTKAVDIGD
;
A
#
# COMPACT_ATOMS: atom_id res chain seq x y z
N MET A 1 -9.59 14.61 32.40
CA MET A 1 -8.14 14.39 32.59
C MET A 1 -7.79 13.08 31.93
N ALA A 2 -7.04 13.11 30.84
CA ALA A 2 -6.44 11.90 30.27
C ALA A 2 -5.13 11.62 31.03
N THR A 3 -4.90 10.37 31.40
CA THR A 3 -3.64 9.96 32.03
C THR A 3 -2.72 9.34 31.00
N ARG A 4 -1.40 9.39 31.22
CA ARG A 4 -0.42 8.74 30.33
C ARG A 4 -0.67 7.23 30.21
N LEU A 5 -1.14 6.59 31.28
CA LEU A 5 -1.53 5.18 31.29
C LEU A 5 -2.78 4.92 30.44
N GLN A 6 -3.78 5.80 30.52
CA GLN A 6 -4.98 5.71 29.68
C GLN A 6 -4.66 5.88 28.20
N THR A 7 -3.75 6.80 27.87
CA THR A 7 -3.26 7.05 26.50
C THR A 7 -2.55 5.81 25.96
N ALA A 8 -1.61 5.26 26.74
CA ALA A 8 -0.89 4.03 26.37
C ALA A 8 -1.85 2.85 26.16
N LEU A 9 -2.89 2.69 26.98
CA LEU A 9 -3.90 1.64 26.82
C LEU A 9 -4.84 1.83 25.62
N THR A 10 -5.12 3.08 25.22
CA THR A 10 -5.96 3.37 24.04
C THR A 10 -5.21 3.28 22.71
N GLU A 11 -3.89 3.41 22.72
CA GLU A 11 -3.06 3.44 21.51
C GLU A 11 -2.59 2.03 21.07
N VAL A 12 -2.56 1.05 21.98
CA VAL A 12 -2.20 -0.34 21.66
C VAL A 12 -3.12 -0.91 20.57
N GLY A 13 -2.54 -1.43 19.50
CA GLY A 13 -3.26 -2.21 18.49
C GLY A 13 -3.90 -1.42 17.36
N THR A 14 -3.71 -0.10 17.32
CA THR A 14 -4.48 0.77 16.41
C THR A 14 -3.82 1.03 15.05
N HIS A 15 -2.52 0.77 14.93
CA HIS A 15 -1.77 1.11 13.72
C HIS A 15 -1.90 0.06 12.61
N THR A 16 -1.73 0.55 11.39
CA THR A 16 -1.73 -0.23 10.17
C THR A 16 -0.50 -1.14 10.10
N THR A 17 -0.69 -2.38 9.66
CA THR A 17 0.39 -3.35 9.43
C THR A 17 0.48 -3.70 7.96
N GLY A 18 1.67 -4.13 7.55
CA GLY A 18 1.91 -4.53 6.17
C GLY A 18 3.26 -5.20 6.00
N ASN A 19 3.55 -5.61 4.76
CA ASN A 19 4.82 -6.23 4.41
C ASN A 19 5.25 -5.87 2.98
N LEU A 20 6.54 -5.64 2.76
CA LEU A 20 7.10 -5.52 1.42
C LEU A 20 7.47 -6.91 0.89
N ASN A 21 6.75 -7.38 -0.12
CA ASN A 21 6.94 -8.73 -0.68
C ASN A 21 7.67 -8.72 -2.05
N SER A 22 8.41 -7.65 -2.35
CA SER A 22 9.22 -7.54 -3.57
C SER A 22 10.69 -7.82 -3.27
N LEU A 23 11.31 -8.70 -4.05
CA LEU A 23 12.72 -9.08 -3.89
C LEU A 23 13.68 -7.90 -4.06
N LYS A 24 13.39 -6.99 -5.01
CA LYS A 24 14.07 -5.71 -5.08
C LYS A 24 13.03 -4.62 -4.90
N ILE A 25 13.42 -3.58 -4.18
CA ILE A 25 12.62 -2.39 -3.93
C ILE A 25 13.50 -1.19 -4.21
N LYS A 26 12.96 -0.18 -4.89
CA LYS A 26 13.65 1.10 -5.04
C LYS A 26 13.26 1.98 -3.87
N THR A 27 14.25 2.37 -3.08
CA THR A 27 14.05 3.29 -1.96
C THR A 27 14.73 4.62 -2.24
N LEU A 28 14.21 5.67 -1.62
CA LEU A 28 14.90 6.96 -1.61
C LEU A 28 16.17 6.84 -0.74
N ALA A 29 17.31 7.23 -1.30
CA ALA A 29 18.56 7.28 -0.56
C ALA A 29 18.41 8.15 0.70
N HIS A 30 18.88 7.66 1.84
CA HIS A 30 18.80 8.31 3.16
C HIS A 30 17.38 8.57 3.70
N GLY A 31 16.33 8.10 3.02
CA GLY A 31 14.94 8.26 3.47
C GLY A 31 14.47 9.71 3.51
N ALA A 32 13.45 9.98 4.33
CA ALA A 32 12.93 11.32 4.56
C ALA A 32 12.44 11.47 6.01
N LYS A 33 12.51 12.68 6.54
CA LYS A 33 12.07 13.00 7.90
C LYS A 33 10.55 13.21 7.94
N VAL A 34 9.85 12.54 8.83
CA VAL A 34 8.40 12.70 8.99
C VAL A 34 8.08 14.10 9.52
N SER A 35 7.17 14.79 8.83
CA SER A 35 6.78 16.17 9.13
C SER A 35 5.25 16.31 9.22
N GLY A 36 4.79 17.26 10.01
CA GLY A 36 3.37 17.46 10.31
C GLY A 36 2.93 16.65 11.52
N SER A 37 2.43 15.44 11.28
CA SER A 37 1.91 14.48 12.27
C SER A 37 2.58 13.12 12.11
N ASP A 38 2.28 12.22 13.04
CA ASP A 38 2.67 10.81 12.95
C ASP A 38 2.00 10.13 11.75
N ILE A 39 2.69 9.14 11.17
CA ILE A 39 2.25 8.43 9.97
C ILE A 39 2.43 6.93 10.16
N ASP A 40 1.34 6.20 9.99
CA ASP A 40 1.32 4.74 10.00
C ASP A 40 2.22 4.14 8.92
N ASN A 41 2.73 2.94 9.19
CA ASN A 41 3.47 2.21 8.17
C ASN A 41 2.54 1.80 7.01
N PHE A 42 3.07 1.69 5.80
CA PHE A 42 2.35 1.36 4.56
C PHE A 42 1.30 2.39 4.08
N MET A 43 1.36 3.61 4.61
CA MET A 43 0.61 4.77 4.10
C MET A 43 1.29 5.45 2.91
N LEU A 44 0.50 6.18 2.12
CA LEU A 44 1.02 7.03 1.05
C LEU A 44 1.39 8.43 1.55
N VAL A 45 2.59 8.86 1.17
CA VAL A 45 3.17 10.14 1.55
C VAL A 45 3.63 10.93 0.32
N GLU A 46 3.66 12.24 0.48
CA GLU A 46 4.32 13.15 -0.46
C GLU A 46 5.67 13.58 0.11
N LEU A 47 6.62 13.87 -0.80
CA LEU A 47 7.95 14.33 -0.44
C LEU A 47 8.10 15.82 -0.69
N GLY A 48 8.81 16.49 0.20
CA GLY A 48 9.18 17.89 0.07
C GLY A 48 10.56 18.17 0.68
N PHE A 49 10.85 19.46 0.84
CA PHE A 49 12.02 19.94 1.57
C PHE A 49 11.57 20.91 2.67
N ASP A 50 12.29 20.92 3.79
CA ASP A 50 12.15 21.98 4.80
C ASP A 50 13.00 23.21 4.43
N GLU A 51 12.92 24.25 5.26
CA GLU A 51 13.67 25.51 5.08
C GLU A 51 15.19 25.32 5.16
N GLU A 52 15.65 24.23 5.78
CA GLU A 52 17.07 23.86 5.93
C GLU A 52 17.58 22.99 4.77
N GLY A 53 16.70 22.60 3.83
CA GLY A 53 17.03 21.75 2.70
C GLY A 53 17.01 20.26 3.00
N ASN A 54 16.55 19.83 4.18
CA ASN A 54 16.38 18.42 4.49
C ASN A 54 15.13 17.88 3.80
N ARG A 55 15.20 16.62 3.37
CA ARG A 55 14.07 15.90 2.76
C ARG A 55 13.03 15.57 3.82
N ILE A 56 11.77 15.93 3.57
CA ILE A 56 10.66 15.64 4.47
C ILE A 56 9.58 14.79 3.79
N ALA A 57 8.88 13.97 4.58
CA ALA A 57 7.70 13.22 4.18
C ALA A 57 6.47 13.74 4.95
N LYS A 58 5.38 13.96 4.24
CA LYS A 58 4.09 14.40 4.80
C LYS A 58 2.98 13.49 4.30
N LYS A 59 1.87 13.42 5.04
CA LYS A 59 0.65 12.77 4.57
C LYS A 59 0.25 13.36 3.22
N LEU A 60 -0.17 12.49 2.29
CA LEU A 60 -0.57 12.90 0.94
C LEU A 60 -1.75 13.89 1.04
N SER A 61 -1.62 15.06 0.42
CA SER A 61 -2.64 16.12 0.50
C SER A 61 -3.63 16.11 -0.67
N ASP A 62 -3.17 15.66 -1.85
CA ASP A 62 -3.97 15.53 -3.08
C ASP A 62 -3.65 14.20 -3.77
N LYS A 63 -4.68 13.50 -4.24
CA LYS A 63 -4.58 12.22 -4.96
C LYS A 63 -3.76 12.34 -6.25
N LYS A 64 -3.65 13.55 -6.82
CA LYS A 64 -2.87 13.83 -8.03
C LYS A 64 -1.37 14.04 -7.75
N HIS A 65 -0.98 14.32 -6.50
CA HIS A 65 0.42 14.47 -6.15
C HIS A 65 1.15 13.14 -6.25
N ARG A 66 2.43 13.16 -6.61
CA ARG A 66 3.25 11.96 -6.70
C ARG A 66 3.36 11.30 -5.33
N ALA A 67 2.74 10.14 -5.19
CA ALA A 67 2.76 9.36 -3.96
C ALA A 67 4.02 8.48 -3.85
N TYR A 68 4.44 8.27 -2.62
CA TYR A 68 5.48 7.34 -2.21
C TYR A 68 4.95 6.50 -1.04
N LEU A 69 5.49 5.31 -0.85
CA LEU A 69 5.09 4.43 0.24
C LEU A 69 6.05 4.58 1.41
N ILE A 70 5.55 4.83 2.61
CA ILE A 70 6.35 4.76 3.83
C ILE A 70 6.37 3.30 4.30
N ALA A 71 7.55 2.72 4.48
CA ALA A 71 7.70 1.32 4.87
C ALA A 71 8.91 1.17 5.78
N ALA A 72 8.94 1.83 6.94
CA ALA A 72 10.09 1.78 7.84
C ALA A 72 10.33 0.35 8.37
N PRO A 73 11.60 -0.07 8.52
CA PRO A 73 11.91 -1.35 9.15
C PRO A 73 11.62 -1.27 10.64
N GLU A 74 10.80 -2.18 11.12
CA GLU A 74 10.44 -2.25 12.54
C GLU A 74 11.41 -3.21 13.25
N VAL A 75 12.00 -2.74 14.35
CA VAL A 75 12.79 -3.59 15.24
C VAL A 75 11.95 -3.83 16.49
N ARG A 76 11.47 -5.05 16.64
CA ARG A 76 10.64 -5.41 17.79
C ARG A 76 11.50 -5.61 19.02
N TYR A 77 11.09 -5.02 20.13
CA TYR A 77 11.63 -5.35 21.44
C TYR A 77 10.52 -5.99 22.28
N LEU A 78 10.87 -6.89 23.20
CA LEU A 78 9.94 -7.41 24.22
C LEU A 78 8.62 -8.04 23.73
N GLY A 79 8.53 -8.50 22.48
CA GLY A 79 7.34 -9.17 21.94
C GLY A 79 6.20 -8.24 21.54
N GLU A 80 6.49 -6.96 21.27
CA GLU A 80 5.54 -5.96 20.78
C GLU A 80 4.79 -6.41 19.51
N SER A 81 3.52 -6.00 19.39
CA SER A 81 2.71 -6.28 18.21
C SER A 81 3.09 -5.33 17.07
N LEU A 82 2.99 -5.81 15.83
CA LEU A 82 3.21 -4.97 14.64
C LEU A 82 2.25 -3.77 14.59
N THR A 83 1.08 -3.93 15.19
CA THR A 83 0.02 -2.92 15.27
C THR A 83 0.33 -1.76 16.20
N ASP A 84 1.48 -1.78 16.88
CA ASP A 84 1.94 -0.73 17.79
C ASP A 84 3.01 0.18 17.14
N PHE A 85 3.43 -0.14 15.91
CA PHE A 85 4.48 0.60 15.21
C PHE A 85 3.89 1.67 14.29
N TYR A 86 4.45 2.87 14.40
CA TYR A 86 4.18 3.99 13.50
C TYR A 86 5.46 4.83 13.33
N ASN A 87 5.45 5.75 12.38
CA ASN A 87 6.57 6.67 12.16
C ASN A 87 6.25 7.99 12.86
N ALA A 88 6.97 8.29 13.94
CA ALA A 88 6.73 9.49 14.71
C ALA A 88 7.27 10.74 14.01
N LYS A 89 6.64 11.89 14.26
CA LYS A 89 7.12 13.18 13.76
C LYS A 89 8.58 13.41 14.16
N GLY A 90 9.40 13.74 13.15
CA GLY A 90 10.82 14.02 13.32
C GLY A 90 11.74 12.82 13.13
N GLU A 91 11.20 11.61 12.97
CA GLU A 91 11.97 10.41 12.66
C GLU A 91 12.25 10.27 11.17
N HIS A 92 13.34 9.58 10.83
CA HIS A 92 13.65 9.23 9.45
C HIS A 92 12.98 7.92 9.07
N ALA A 93 12.11 7.98 8.07
CA ALA A 93 11.41 6.81 7.56
C ALA A 93 11.99 6.33 6.23
N ARG A 94 11.88 5.02 5.98
CA ARG A 94 12.23 4.42 4.68
C ARG A 94 11.12 4.71 3.69
N ILE A 95 11.47 5.46 2.65
CA ILE A 95 10.56 5.83 1.57
C ILE A 95 10.79 4.90 0.38
N VAL A 96 9.74 4.19 -0.02
CA VAL A 96 9.71 3.29 -1.17
C VAL A 96 9.09 4.01 -2.36
N ILE A 97 9.76 3.92 -3.50
CA ILE A 97 9.28 4.42 -4.77
C ILE A 97 8.32 3.38 -5.35
N LEU A 98 7.09 3.81 -5.65
CA LEU A 98 6.08 2.98 -6.29
C LEU A 98 6.44 2.80 -7.76
N GLU A 99 6.93 1.61 -8.12
CA GLU A 99 7.25 1.25 -9.49
C GLU A 99 6.21 0.26 -10.03
N PRO A 100 5.48 0.62 -11.12
CA PRO A 100 4.49 -0.26 -11.72
C PRO A 100 5.05 -1.61 -12.15
N GLY A 101 4.28 -2.68 -11.94
CA GLY A 101 4.65 -4.06 -12.27
C GLY A 101 5.77 -4.65 -11.41
N TYR A 102 6.27 -3.89 -10.42
CA TYR A 102 7.43 -4.29 -9.63
C TYR A 102 7.19 -4.22 -8.12
N THR A 103 6.62 -3.11 -7.65
CA THR A 103 6.35 -2.92 -6.23
C THR A 103 5.07 -3.64 -5.84
N ARG A 104 5.21 -4.62 -4.93
CA ARG A 104 4.12 -5.33 -4.27
C ARG A 104 4.25 -5.22 -2.76
N PHE A 105 3.13 -4.99 -2.10
CA PHE A 105 3.09 -4.91 -0.65
C PHE A 105 1.76 -5.43 -0.10
N ASP A 106 1.83 -5.98 1.10
CA ASP A 106 0.67 -6.38 1.90
C ASP A 106 0.31 -5.21 2.82
N VAL A 107 -0.97 -4.92 3.02
CA VAL A 107 -1.44 -3.81 3.88
C VAL A 107 -2.77 -4.14 4.55
N SER A 108 -2.97 -3.71 5.79
CA SER A 108 -4.22 -3.89 6.55
C SER A 108 -5.19 -2.71 6.45
N ALA A 109 -4.71 -1.52 6.10
CA ALA A 109 -5.51 -0.31 5.97
C ALA A 109 -6.31 -0.30 4.67
N PHE A 110 -7.30 -1.17 4.55
CA PHE A 110 -8.17 -1.23 3.40
C PHE A 110 -9.65 -1.23 3.78
N SER A 111 -10.49 -0.85 2.82
CA SER A 111 -11.94 -0.99 2.91
C SER A 111 -12.53 -1.31 1.55
N LEU A 112 -13.71 -1.92 1.55
CA LEU A 112 -14.43 -2.27 0.34
C LEU A 112 -15.28 -1.08 -0.11
N ASN A 113 -15.25 -0.77 -1.40
CA ASN A 113 -16.15 0.22 -2.00
C ASN A 113 -17.59 -0.31 -2.02
N GLU A 114 -18.55 0.57 -2.26
CA GLU A 114 -19.96 0.20 -2.37
C GLU A 114 -20.16 -0.88 -3.45
N GLY A 115 -20.95 -1.91 -3.12
CA GLY A 115 -21.18 -3.06 -4.00
C GLY A 115 -20.12 -4.17 -3.92
N VAL A 116 -18.96 -3.92 -3.33
CA VAL A 116 -17.92 -4.94 -3.12
C VAL A 116 -18.15 -5.67 -1.79
N LYS A 117 -18.37 -6.99 -1.84
CA LYS A 117 -18.71 -7.80 -0.65
C LYS A 117 -17.53 -8.52 -0.02
N GLU A 118 -16.51 -8.82 -0.80
CA GLU A 118 -15.33 -9.55 -0.36
C GLU A 118 -14.11 -9.15 -1.18
N VAL A 119 -12.91 -9.39 -0.63
CA VAL A 119 -11.64 -9.13 -1.32
C VAL A 119 -11.41 -10.22 -2.37
N LYS A 120 -11.14 -9.82 -3.61
CA LYS A 120 -10.87 -10.74 -4.73
C LYS A 120 -9.68 -10.28 -5.54
N ARG A 121 -8.96 -11.27 -6.08
CA ARG A 121 -7.94 -11.01 -7.10
C ARG A 121 -8.59 -10.37 -8.33
N GLY A 122 -7.91 -9.38 -8.91
CA GLY A 122 -8.42 -8.62 -10.06
C GLY A 122 -9.21 -7.36 -9.69
N GLN A 123 -9.50 -7.13 -8.42
CA GLN A 123 -10.03 -5.84 -7.96
C GLN A 123 -8.99 -4.74 -8.12
N VAL A 124 -9.45 -3.51 -8.27
CA VAL A 124 -8.60 -2.32 -8.35
C VAL A 124 -8.68 -1.53 -7.06
N ALA A 125 -7.60 -0.87 -6.67
CA ALA A 125 -7.58 -0.05 -5.47
C ALA A 125 -6.93 1.32 -5.71
N HIS A 126 -7.47 2.33 -5.01
CA HIS A 126 -6.86 3.65 -4.88
C HIS A 126 -6.77 4.01 -3.40
N PHE A 127 -5.90 4.96 -3.07
CA PHE A 127 -5.77 5.46 -1.69
C PHE A 127 -6.73 6.63 -1.48
N ASP A 128 -7.61 6.53 -0.50
CA ASP A 128 -8.44 7.64 -0.04
C ASP A 128 -7.72 8.42 1.06
N ILE A 129 -7.48 9.70 0.79
CA ILE A 129 -6.73 10.60 1.68
C ILE A 129 -7.53 10.91 2.95
N LYS A 130 -8.87 10.91 2.89
CA LYS A 130 -9.70 11.26 4.04
C LYS A 130 -9.74 10.14 5.09
N THR A 131 -9.88 8.91 4.63
CA THR A 131 -9.94 7.74 5.51
C THR A 131 -8.57 7.11 5.76
N GLU A 132 -7.55 7.52 5.01
CA GLU A 132 -6.20 6.96 5.03
C GLU A 132 -6.20 5.44 4.74
N LYS A 133 -7.07 5.01 3.82
CA LYS A 133 -7.26 3.60 3.46
C LYS A 133 -7.20 3.37 1.96
N TYR A 134 -6.80 2.16 1.59
CA TYR A 134 -6.93 1.65 0.23
C TYR A 134 -8.37 1.18 -0.01
N ILE A 135 -9.07 1.82 -0.94
CA ILE A 135 -10.45 1.51 -1.30
C ILE A 135 -10.45 0.49 -2.44
N LEU A 136 -10.90 -0.73 -2.15
CA LEU A 136 -10.98 -1.83 -3.10
C LEU A 136 -12.30 -1.77 -3.87
N SER A 137 -12.21 -1.72 -5.19
CA SER A 137 -13.34 -1.57 -6.09
C SER A 137 -13.38 -2.69 -7.12
N ASP A 138 -14.59 -3.01 -7.58
CA ASP A 138 -14.78 -3.81 -8.79
C ASP A 138 -14.37 -2.97 -10.01
N PRO A 139 -13.44 -3.44 -10.86
CA PRO A 139 -13.01 -2.71 -12.06
C PRO A 139 -14.15 -2.40 -13.02
N ALA A 140 -15.22 -3.21 -13.03
CA ALA A 140 -16.38 -3.03 -13.90
C ALA A 140 -17.43 -2.06 -13.32
N SER A 141 -17.30 -1.66 -12.06
CA SER A 141 -18.21 -0.72 -11.40
C SER A 141 -17.63 0.69 -11.38
N PRO A 142 -18.44 1.76 -11.34
CA PRO A 142 -17.93 3.10 -11.11
C PRO A 142 -17.17 3.16 -9.79
N HIS A 143 -15.91 3.58 -9.84
CA HIS A 143 -15.08 3.75 -8.66
C HIS A 143 -14.47 5.15 -8.69
N ALA A 144 -14.98 6.00 -7.80
CA ALA A 144 -14.59 7.39 -7.69
C ALA A 144 -13.07 7.50 -7.46
N ASP A 145 -12.50 8.60 -7.95
CA ASP A 145 -11.11 9.03 -7.67
C ASP A 145 -9.98 8.15 -8.22
N PHE A 146 -10.23 6.88 -8.58
CA PHE A 146 -9.22 5.99 -9.12
C PHE A 146 -8.62 6.48 -10.44
N ALA A 147 -9.44 7.01 -11.36
CA ALA A 147 -8.96 7.52 -12.65
C ALA A 147 -7.96 8.68 -12.46
N ASP A 148 -8.21 9.54 -11.48
CA ASP A 148 -7.42 10.74 -11.18
C ASP A 148 -6.25 10.49 -10.21
N SER A 149 -6.21 9.32 -9.57
CA SER A 149 -5.17 8.98 -8.59
C SER A 149 -3.81 8.81 -9.27
N SER A 150 -2.77 9.39 -8.67
CA SER A 150 -1.38 9.26 -9.11
C SER A 150 -0.82 7.86 -8.85
N ALA A 151 -1.36 7.16 -7.85
CA ALA A 151 -1.02 5.79 -7.50
C ALA A 151 -2.27 4.90 -7.61
N LYS A 152 -2.15 3.84 -8.40
CA LYS A 152 -3.22 2.88 -8.68
C LYS A 152 -2.69 1.49 -8.43
N PHE A 153 -3.56 0.63 -7.92
CA PHE A 153 -3.16 -0.69 -7.47
C PHE A 153 -4.10 -1.77 -8.00
N LEU A 154 -3.54 -2.96 -8.22
CA LEU A 154 -4.26 -4.20 -8.49
C LEU A 154 -4.20 -5.08 -7.25
N VAL A 155 -5.34 -5.64 -6.86
CA VAL A 155 -5.41 -6.65 -5.81
C VAL A 155 -4.98 -7.98 -6.42
N VAL A 156 -3.84 -8.51 -5.94
CA VAL A 156 -3.26 -9.75 -6.47
C VAL A 156 -3.39 -10.92 -5.49
N ASN A 157 -3.57 -10.63 -4.20
CA ASN A 157 -3.86 -11.63 -3.19
C ASN A 157 -4.50 -11.01 -1.94
N SER A 158 -4.96 -11.85 -1.03
CA SER A 158 -5.34 -11.47 0.33
C SER A 158 -4.89 -12.55 1.30
N GLU A 159 -4.73 -12.17 2.56
CA GLU A 159 -4.46 -13.07 3.69
C GLU A 159 -5.45 -12.75 4.81
N ASP A 160 -6.17 -13.76 5.26
CA ASP A 160 -7.17 -13.66 6.32
C ASP A 160 -6.88 -14.55 7.52
N ASP A 161 -5.77 -15.31 7.50
CA ASP A 161 -5.24 -16.00 8.67
C ASP A 161 -4.73 -14.98 9.70
N LEU A 162 -5.58 -14.69 10.67
CA LEU A 162 -5.31 -13.76 11.76
C LEU A 162 -4.17 -14.22 12.68
N GLN A 163 -3.85 -15.52 12.76
CA GLN A 163 -2.73 -16.00 13.57
C GLN A 163 -1.41 -15.66 12.90
N TYR A 164 -1.32 -15.82 11.59
CA TYR A 164 -0.13 -15.46 10.82
C TYR A 164 0.06 -13.94 10.74
N THR A 165 -1.04 -13.20 10.57
CA THR A 165 -1.04 -11.74 10.36
C THR A 165 -1.13 -10.93 11.65
N MET A 166 -0.95 -11.56 12.81
CA MET A 166 -0.98 -10.90 14.13
C MET A 166 -2.29 -10.10 14.36
N GLY A 167 -3.42 -10.67 13.94
CA GLY A 167 -4.76 -10.16 14.23
C GLY A 167 -5.35 -9.22 13.18
N GLN A 168 -4.67 -8.94 12.07
CA GLN A 168 -5.16 -8.04 11.03
C GLN A 168 -5.26 -8.71 9.66
N LYS A 169 -6.42 -8.61 9.01
CA LYS A 169 -6.55 -9.04 7.60
C LYS A 169 -5.62 -8.19 6.73
N LEU A 170 -4.96 -8.82 5.77
CA LEU A 170 -4.06 -8.14 4.83
C LEU A 170 -4.56 -8.32 3.39
N VAL A 171 -4.39 -7.27 2.58
CA VAL A 171 -4.52 -7.36 1.13
C VAL A 171 -3.18 -7.12 0.47
N ARG A 172 -2.85 -7.91 -0.55
CA ARG A 172 -1.69 -7.71 -1.39
C ARG A 172 -2.03 -6.82 -2.57
N LEU A 173 -1.36 -5.69 -2.63
CA LEU A 173 -1.48 -4.70 -3.69
C LEU A 173 -0.23 -4.72 -4.58
N GLU A 174 -0.45 -4.64 -5.87
CA GLU A 174 0.58 -4.41 -6.89
C GLU A 174 0.38 -3.04 -7.52
N VAL A 175 1.44 -2.26 -7.64
CA VAL A 175 1.39 -0.97 -8.36
C VAL A 175 1.17 -1.25 -9.85
N ILE A 176 0.17 -0.60 -10.44
CA ILE A 176 -0.14 -0.72 -11.87
C ILE A 176 -0.04 0.62 -12.58
N THR A 177 0.19 0.57 -13.89
CA THR A 177 -0.05 1.72 -14.75
C THR A 177 -1.56 1.83 -15.04
N GLY A 178 -2.08 3.04 -15.23
CA GLY A 178 -3.52 3.27 -15.42
C GLY A 178 -4.20 2.56 -16.62
N SER A 179 -3.43 1.80 -17.41
CA SER A 179 -3.88 1.02 -18.58
C SER A 179 -3.89 -0.50 -18.36
N GLU A 180 -3.39 -1.02 -17.23
CA GLU A 180 -3.19 -2.47 -17.02
C GLU A 180 -4.41 -3.22 -16.44
N THR A 181 -5.57 -2.58 -16.36
CA THR A 181 -6.84 -3.20 -15.90
C THR A 181 -7.36 -4.32 -16.82
N GLY A 182 -6.60 -4.69 -17.86
CA GLY A 182 -6.91 -5.76 -18.82
C GLY A 182 -6.13 -7.07 -18.62
N LEU A 183 -5.37 -7.24 -17.53
CA LEU A 183 -4.71 -8.53 -17.24
C LEU A 183 -5.76 -9.57 -16.82
N VAL A 184 -6.28 -10.28 -17.83
CA VAL A 184 -7.18 -11.42 -17.71
C VAL A 184 -6.51 -12.49 -16.83
N PRO A 185 -7.18 -13.03 -15.78
CA PRO A 185 -6.67 -14.20 -15.08
C PRO A 185 -6.57 -15.35 -16.09
N GLY A 186 -5.35 -15.89 -16.25
CA GLY A 186 -5.01 -16.79 -17.34
C GLY A 186 -5.99 -17.95 -17.53
N THR A 187 -6.75 -17.92 -18.63
CA THR A 187 -7.21 -19.14 -19.29
C THR A 187 -6.09 -19.59 -20.22
N SER A 188 -5.27 -20.52 -19.74
CA SER A 188 -4.33 -21.26 -20.58
C SER A 188 -5.11 -22.09 -21.60
N VAL A 189 -5.27 -21.57 -22.81
CA VAL A 189 -5.55 -22.40 -23.99
C VAL A 189 -4.59 -21.97 -25.09
N GLU A 190 -3.34 -22.42 -24.96
CA GLU A 190 -2.43 -22.46 -26.11
C GLU A 190 -3.03 -23.42 -27.14
N THR A 191 -3.72 -22.87 -28.13
CA THR A 191 -4.06 -23.62 -29.33
C THR A 191 -2.79 -23.68 -30.16
N GLN A 192 -2.06 -24.80 -30.09
CA GLN A 192 -0.94 -25.10 -30.97
C GLN A 192 -1.39 -24.97 -32.43
N THR A 193 -0.95 -23.93 -33.12
CA THR A 193 -1.05 -23.84 -34.57
C THR A 193 0.14 -24.58 -35.15
N LYS A 194 -0.14 -25.72 -35.79
CA LYS A 194 0.83 -26.53 -36.55
C LYS A 194 1.59 -25.63 -37.53
N ALA A 195 2.92 -25.73 -37.48
CA ALA A 195 3.80 -25.16 -38.48
C ALA A 195 3.49 -25.75 -39.86
N VAL A 196 3.45 -24.85 -40.84
CA VAL A 196 3.14 -25.07 -42.24
C VAL A 196 4.29 -25.78 -42.94
N ASP A 197 3.93 -26.77 -43.76
CA ASP A 197 4.75 -27.52 -44.71
C ASP A 197 5.46 -26.53 -45.67
N ILE A 198 6.78 -26.61 -45.79
CA ILE A 198 7.53 -25.89 -46.84
C ILE A 198 8.01 -26.95 -47.83
N GLY A 199 7.24 -27.11 -48.91
CA GLY A 199 7.65 -27.77 -50.14
C GLY A 199 7.54 -26.77 -51.29
N ASP A 200 8.68 -26.43 -51.87
CA ASP A 200 8.98 -26.43 -53.31
C ASP A 200 10.43 -25.97 -53.54
#